data_AF-A0A4V2UFL3-F1
#
_entry.id   AF-A0A4V2UFL3-F1
#
_cell.length_a   1.000
_cell.length_b   1.000
_cell.length_c   1.000
_cell.angle_alpha   90.00
_cell.angle_beta   90.00
_cell.angle_gamma   90.00
#
_symmetry.space_group_name_H-M   'P 1'
#
loop_
_entity.id
_entity.type
_entity.pdbx_description
1 polymer ?
#
loop_
_entity_poly.entity_id
_entity_poly.type
_entity_poly.pdbx_seq_one_letter_code
_entity_poly.pdbx_strand_id
1 'polypeptide(L)'
;MSDPMADFKTHAAEKKRPRRWIALILGGSLALASIVAAAAMSTQEGRGVVVDAADALKSVPRHLRTESNPELIQGENPRFQVQNAGQPWNYAVKGASARFEVRPGDSLPGDGKIKERSEIATSLRMKPGRPYEVAFNLMIEPGPPNTAGWMTLSQIQSTPDPGEPGHSPPFAIEMVGERMRIITRDDPNRVASRETTTYRAHYTDSRPIERGRWYRMLIRVKFGPGGDGYLQVFRDGQQLVDYRGPLGFDDIVGPYWKEGVYREAAKEPFAARFRNLSITPG
;
A
#
# COMPACT_ATOMS: atom_id res chain seq x y z
N MET A 1 24.61 42.26 40.63
CA MET A 1 25.88 41.70 41.13
C MET A 1 25.59 40.92 42.40
N SER A 2 26.36 39.86 42.63
CA SER A 2 26.36 38.88 43.74
C SER A 2 25.21 37.87 43.82
N ASP A 3 25.54 36.66 43.34
CA ASP A 3 25.07 35.34 43.80
C ASP A 3 25.39 35.13 45.30
N PRO A 4 24.76 34.16 45.99
CA PRO A 4 25.57 32.98 46.31
C PRO A 4 24.82 31.63 46.40
N MET A 5 25.50 30.59 45.91
CA MET A 5 25.40 29.21 46.41
C MET A 5 26.05 29.04 47.79
N ALA A 6 25.45 28.21 48.65
CA ALA A 6 26.04 27.24 49.61
C ALA A 6 24.84 26.47 50.24
N ASP A 7 24.87 25.21 50.68
CA ASP A 7 25.98 24.46 51.27
C ASP A 7 25.62 22.95 51.43
N PHE A 8 26.63 22.09 51.23
CA PHE A 8 27.06 20.95 52.06
C PHE A 8 26.08 19.90 52.64
N LYS A 9 26.23 18.61 52.25
CA LYS A 9 27.02 17.59 53.01
C LYS A 9 26.92 16.17 52.44
N THR A 10 28.10 15.56 52.37
CA THR A 10 28.46 14.17 52.07
C THR A 10 28.25 13.22 53.25
N HIS A 11 27.97 11.95 52.94
CA HIS A 11 28.41 10.66 53.55
C HIS A 11 27.33 9.61 53.22
N ALA A 12 27.54 8.32 53.01
CA ALA A 12 28.68 7.43 52.81
C ALA A 12 28.07 6.12 52.22
N ALA A 13 28.88 5.34 51.51
CA ALA A 13 28.41 4.14 50.80
C ALA A 13 28.11 2.95 51.73
N GLU A 14 27.02 2.24 51.46
CA GLU A 14 26.85 0.83 51.88
C GLU A 14 26.29 0.00 50.71
N LYS A 15 27.08 -0.98 50.25
CA LYS A 15 26.72 -1.93 49.19
C LYS A 15 25.69 -2.93 49.70
N LYS A 16 24.48 -2.96 49.14
CA LYS A 16 23.60 -4.14 49.14
C LYS A 16 22.99 -4.37 47.74
N ARG A 17 23.06 -5.64 47.29
CA ARG A 17 22.61 -6.15 45.98
C ARG A 17 21.09 -5.97 45.76
N PRO A 18 20.61 -5.84 44.51
CA PRO A 18 19.23 -5.41 44.25
C PRO A 18 18.21 -6.54 44.41
N ARG A 19 17.14 -6.27 45.16
CA ARG A 19 15.89 -7.03 45.12
C ARG A 19 14.97 -6.39 44.08
N ARG A 20 14.57 -7.19 43.08
CA ARG A 20 13.60 -6.85 42.05
C ARG A 20 12.26 -6.48 42.69
N TRP A 21 11.77 -5.28 42.38
CA TRP A 21 10.37 -4.91 42.53
C TRP A 21 9.83 -4.56 41.14
N ILE A 22 8.85 -5.35 40.69
CA ILE A 22 8.06 -5.13 39.50
C ILE A 22 6.96 -4.16 39.90
N ALA A 23 6.99 -2.94 39.36
CA ALA A 23 5.84 -2.03 39.39
C ALA A 23 4.95 -2.33 38.18
N LEU A 24 3.72 -2.74 38.47
CA LEU A 24 2.65 -2.99 37.52
C LEU A 24 2.18 -1.66 36.94
N ILE A 25 2.45 -1.40 35.65
CA ILE A 25 1.74 -0.36 34.89
C ILE A 25 0.76 -1.09 33.97
N LEU A 26 -0.53 -1.00 34.30
CA LEU A 26 -1.63 -1.39 33.44
C LEU A 26 -1.70 -0.41 32.26
N GLY A 27 -1.07 -0.78 31.15
CA GLY A 27 -1.24 -0.15 29.84
C GLY A 27 -1.74 -1.20 28.85
N GLY A 28 -3.04 -1.17 28.55
CA GLY A 28 -3.66 -2.05 27.57
C GLY A 28 -3.16 -1.73 26.15
N SER A 29 -2.69 -2.75 25.45
CA SER A 29 -2.53 -2.77 23.99
C SER A 29 -2.46 -4.21 23.52
N LEU A 30 -3.62 -4.85 23.35
CA LEU A 30 -3.76 -6.00 22.45
C LEU A 30 -4.15 -5.45 21.09
N ALA A 31 -3.19 -5.36 20.17
CA ALA A 31 -3.48 -5.29 18.74
C ALA A 31 -3.15 -6.66 18.16
N LEU A 32 -4.22 -7.38 17.80
CA LEU A 32 -4.17 -8.67 17.13
C LEU A 32 -3.32 -8.59 15.86
N ALA A 33 -2.43 -9.57 15.73
CA ALA A 33 -1.82 -9.94 14.46
C ALA A 33 -2.90 -10.35 13.45
N SER A 34 -3.04 -9.58 12.38
CA SER A 34 -3.92 -9.92 11.26
C SER A 34 -3.23 -10.95 10.36
N ILE A 35 -3.68 -12.20 10.51
CA ILE A 35 -3.69 -13.32 9.55
C ILE A 35 -2.92 -13.08 8.24
N VAL A 36 -1.60 -13.29 8.27
CA VAL A 36 -0.84 -14.14 7.32
C VAL A 36 0.24 -14.86 8.14
N ALA A 37 -0.19 -15.73 9.05
CA ALA A 37 0.68 -16.67 9.75
C ALA A 37 0.03 -18.05 9.65
N ALA A 38 0.24 -18.72 8.52
CA ALA A 38 -0.05 -20.14 8.36
C ALA A 38 0.84 -20.73 7.24
N ALA A 39 2.14 -20.86 7.51
CA ALA A 39 3.00 -21.93 7.01
C ALA A 39 4.42 -21.77 7.56
N ALA A 40 4.60 -21.97 8.86
CA ALA A 40 5.92 -22.30 9.39
C ALA A 40 5.73 -23.11 10.67
N MET A 41 5.76 -24.44 10.55
CA MET A 41 6.30 -25.39 11.54
C MET A 41 6.23 -26.81 10.94
N SER A 42 7.34 -27.28 10.35
CA SER A 42 7.81 -28.66 10.50
C SER A 42 9.24 -28.73 9.97
N THR A 43 10.19 -28.80 10.90
CA THR A 43 11.57 -29.16 10.63
C THR A 43 11.65 -30.64 10.31
N GLN A 44 11.86 -30.98 9.05
CA GLN A 44 12.59 -32.20 8.69
C GLN A 44 13.33 -31.99 7.36
N GLU A 45 14.53 -32.56 7.34
CA GLU A 45 15.63 -32.36 6.41
C GLU A 45 15.26 -32.35 4.91
N GLY A 46 15.90 -31.43 4.18
CA GLY A 46 16.36 -31.68 2.82
C GLY A 46 15.29 -32.02 1.77
N ARG A 47 14.47 -31.03 1.38
CA ARG A 47 13.91 -30.88 0.02
C ARG A 47 13.19 -29.54 -0.06
N GLY A 48 13.67 -28.64 -0.92
CA GLY A 48 13.03 -27.35 -1.18
C GLY A 48 11.64 -27.57 -1.76
N VAL A 49 10.60 -27.20 -1.01
CA VAL A 49 9.24 -27.14 -1.51
C VAL A 49 9.05 -25.76 -2.11
N VAL A 50 9.24 -25.65 -3.43
CA VAL A 50 8.72 -24.53 -4.20
C VAL A 50 7.21 -24.68 -4.21
N VAL A 51 6.52 -23.93 -3.35
CA VAL A 51 5.06 -23.83 -3.39
C VAL A 51 4.73 -22.89 -4.54
N ASP A 52 4.22 -23.45 -5.63
CA ASP A 52 3.85 -22.69 -6.82
C ASP A 52 2.77 -21.66 -6.46
N ALA A 53 2.80 -20.45 -7.01
CA ALA A 53 1.84 -19.39 -6.69
C ALA A 53 0.36 -19.80 -6.96
N ALA A 54 0.15 -20.86 -7.72
CA ALA A 54 -1.14 -21.52 -7.94
C ALA A 54 -1.72 -22.20 -6.68
N ASP A 55 -0.88 -22.61 -5.73
CA ASP A 55 -1.31 -23.30 -4.51
C ASP A 55 -1.76 -22.35 -3.40
N ALA A 56 -1.20 -21.13 -3.34
CA ALA A 56 -1.67 -20.06 -2.44
C ALA A 56 -3.10 -19.57 -2.79
N LEU A 57 -3.52 -19.72 -4.05
CA LEU A 57 -4.88 -19.42 -4.50
C LEU A 57 -5.92 -20.47 -4.04
N LYS A 58 -5.49 -21.68 -3.64
CA LYS A 58 -6.40 -22.78 -3.25
C LYS A 58 -7.00 -22.59 -1.85
N SER A 59 -6.38 -21.76 -0.98
CA SER A 59 -6.84 -21.48 0.39
C SER A 59 -7.92 -20.39 0.47
N VAL A 60 -8.16 -19.62 -0.60
CA VAL A 60 -9.23 -18.62 -0.67
C VAL A 60 -10.58 -19.32 -0.93
N PRO A 61 -11.62 -19.09 -0.11
CA PRO A 61 -12.96 -19.63 -0.32
C PRO A 61 -13.46 -19.39 -1.75
N ARG A 62 -14.04 -20.41 -2.36
CA ARG A 62 -14.43 -20.41 -3.79
C ARG A 62 -15.34 -19.25 -4.19
N HIS A 63 -16.13 -18.73 -3.25
CA HIS A 63 -17.04 -17.59 -3.44
C HIS A 63 -16.35 -16.21 -3.44
N LEU A 64 -15.07 -16.13 -3.04
CA LEU A 64 -14.24 -14.91 -3.10
C LEU A 64 -13.32 -14.89 -4.32
N ARG A 65 -13.33 -15.96 -5.13
CA ARG A 65 -12.65 -16.02 -6.42
C ARG A 65 -13.60 -15.48 -7.49
N THR A 66 -13.55 -14.19 -7.75
CA THR A 66 -14.26 -13.62 -8.90
C THR A 66 -13.49 -13.98 -10.16
N GLU A 67 -14.18 -14.66 -11.09
CA GLU A 67 -13.63 -15.01 -12.39
C GLU A 67 -13.24 -13.72 -13.13
N SER A 68 -12.03 -13.72 -13.68
CA SER A 68 -11.47 -12.64 -14.49
C SER A 68 -12.47 -12.22 -15.58
N ASN A 69 -12.81 -10.93 -15.67
CA ASN A 69 -13.65 -10.43 -16.76
C ASN A 69 -12.84 -10.41 -18.07
N PRO A 70 -13.19 -11.21 -19.09
CA PRO A 70 -12.47 -11.28 -20.36
C PRO A 70 -12.46 -9.98 -21.18
N GLU A 71 -13.38 -9.05 -20.92
CA GLU A 71 -13.46 -7.78 -21.66
C GLU A 71 -12.49 -6.69 -21.17
N LEU A 72 -11.83 -6.89 -20.01
CA LEU A 72 -10.76 -6.02 -19.52
C LEU A 72 -9.36 -6.49 -20.01
N ILE A 73 -9.30 -7.49 -20.89
CA ILE A 73 -8.10 -8.26 -21.19
C ILE A 73 -7.54 -7.92 -22.56
N GLN A 74 -6.39 -7.24 -22.59
CA GLN A 74 -5.40 -7.42 -23.66
C GLN A 74 -3.98 -7.45 -23.05
N GLY A 75 -3.29 -8.59 -23.21
CA GLY A 75 -1.90 -8.85 -22.80
C GLY A 75 -1.75 -9.61 -21.46
N GLU A 76 -0.98 -10.71 -21.48
CA GLU A 76 -0.57 -11.58 -20.35
C GLU A 76 -1.47 -11.54 -19.09
N ASN A 77 -2.65 -12.16 -19.23
CA ASN A 77 -3.81 -12.18 -18.33
C ASN A 77 -3.50 -12.27 -16.80
N PRO A 78 -3.37 -11.16 -16.06
CA PRO A 78 -3.25 -11.21 -14.63
C PRO A 78 -4.62 -11.51 -14.01
N ARG A 79 -4.69 -12.49 -13.11
CA ARG A 79 -5.88 -12.69 -12.29
C ARG A 79 -6.01 -11.51 -11.34
N PHE A 80 -7.23 -10.98 -11.20
CA PHE A 80 -7.53 -9.96 -10.20
C PHE A 80 -8.03 -10.61 -8.92
N GLN A 81 -7.53 -10.13 -7.79
CA GLN A 81 -8.10 -10.43 -6.48
C GLN A 81 -8.86 -9.20 -5.98
N VAL A 82 -10.16 -9.36 -5.73
CA VAL A 82 -10.98 -8.32 -5.11
C VAL A 82 -10.66 -8.26 -3.61
N GLN A 83 -10.45 -7.05 -3.09
CA GLN A 83 -10.13 -6.77 -1.70
C GLN A 83 -11.09 -5.71 -1.16
N ASN A 84 -12.19 -6.14 -0.55
CA ASN A 84 -13.23 -5.26 -0.01
C ASN A 84 -14.03 -5.88 1.15
N ALA A 85 -15.04 -5.17 1.65
CA ALA A 85 -15.91 -5.60 2.74
C ALA A 85 -17.02 -6.59 2.30
N GLY A 86 -17.09 -6.97 1.03
CA GLY A 86 -18.08 -7.91 0.50
C GLY A 86 -19.47 -7.33 0.27
N GLN A 87 -19.65 -6.01 0.35
CA GLN A 87 -20.93 -5.36 0.07
C GLN A 87 -21.18 -5.25 -1.45
N PRO A 88 -22.44 -5.29 -1.90
CA PRO A 88 -22.76 -5.29 -3.34
C PRO A 88 -22.36 -3.99 -4.06
N TRP A 89 -22.22 -2.87 -3.33
CA TRP A 89 -21.75 -1.61 -3.91
C TRP A 89 -20.23 -1.54 -4.02
N ASN A 90 -19.47 -2.36 -3.29
CA ASN A 90 -18.03 -2.17 -3.18
C ASN A 90 -17.34 -2.31 -4.52
N TYR A 91 -17.70 -3.33 -5.30
CA TYR A 91 -17.07 -3.61 -6.59
C TYR A 91 -18.13 -4.03 -7.60
N ALA A 92 -18.22 -3.29 -8.70
CA ALA A 92 -19.13 -3.60 -9.80
C ALA A 92 -18.42 -3.39 -11.13
N VAL A 93 -18.64 -4.29 -12.08
CA VAL A 93 -18.08 -4.19 -13.42
C VAL A 93 -19.23 -4.04 -14.42
N LYS A 94 -19.11 -3.08 -15.34
CA LYS A 94 -20.06 -2.86 -16.43
C LYS A 94 -19.30 -2.57 -17.72
N GLY A 95 -19.32 -3.55 -18.64
CA GLY A 95 -18.46 -3.54 -19.82
C GLY A 95 -17.00 -3.38 -19.44
N ALA A 96 -16.29 -2.45 -20.08
CA ALA A 96 -14.88 -2.17 -19.82
C ALA A 96 -14.60 -1.31 -18.56
N SER A 97 -15.60 -0.97 -17.75
CA SER A 97 -15.40 -0.14 -16.55
C SER A 97 -15.67 -0.91 -15.25
N ALA A 98 -14.70 -0.86 -14.35
CA ALA A 98 -14.84 -1.26 -12.96
C ALA A 98 -15.16 -0.03 -12.10
N ARG A 99 -16.06 -0.20 -11.15
CA ARG A 99 -16.44 0.80 -10.15
C ARG A 99 -16.10 0.27 -8.76
N PHE A 100 -15.50 1.13 -7.97
CA PHE A 100 -15.13 0.87 -6.59
C PHE A 100 -15.81 1.91 -5.70
N GLU A 101 -16.55 1.46 -4.69
CA GLU A 101 -17.16 2.32 -3.69
C GLU A 101 -16.79 1.84 -2.29
N VAL A 102 -16.54 2.78 -1.40
CA VAL A 102 -16.47 2.54 0.03
C VAL A 102 -17.50 3.42 0.73
N ARG A 103 -18.16 2.85 1.73
CA ARG A 103 -19.04 3.53 2.69
C ARG A 103 -18.43 3.46 4.09
N PRO A 104 -18.92 4.28 5.03
CA PRO A 104 -18.48 4.24 6.43
C PRO A 104 -18.53 2.80 6.98
N GLY A 105 -17.38 2.28 7.40
CA GLY A 105 -17.23 0.94 7.97
C GLY A 105 -17.00 -0.20 6.97
N ASP A 106 -16.83 0.08 5.67
CA ASP A 106 -16.47 -0.92 4.66
C ASP A 106 -15.00 -1.36 4.77
N SER A 107 -14.66 -2.00 5.88
CA SER A 107 -13.33 -2.56 6.16
C SER A 107 -13.20 -4.00 5.63
N LEU A 108 -12.10 -4.26 4.90
CA LEU A 108 -11.69 -5.63 4.59
C LEU A 108 -11.39 -6.39 5.89
N PRO A 109 -11.87 -7.64 6.08
CA PRO A 109 -11.48 -8.45 7.22
C PRO A 109 -9.96 -8.55 7.36
N GLY A 110 -9.43 -8.14 8.52
CA GLY A 110 -8.00 -8.08 8.80
C GLY A 110 -7.37 -6.69 8.73
N ASP A 111 -7.99 -5.72 8.04
CA ASP A 111 -7.48 -4.33 7.99
C ASP A 111 -7.72 -3.55 9.31
N GLY A 112 -8.61 -4.05 10.17
CA GLY A 112 -9.10 -3.30 11.34
C GLY A 112 -10.17 -2.28 10.94
N LYS A 113 -10.70 -1.52 11.91
CA LYS A 113 -11.89 -0.66 11.70
C LYS A 113 -11.61 0.75 11.20
N ILE A 114 -10.34 1.15 11.12
CA ILE A 114 -9.94 2.52 10.73
C ILE A 114 -9.61 2.66 9.24
N LYS A 115 -9.72 1.55 8.49
CA LYS A 115 -9.37 1.44 7.08
C LYS A 115 -10.59 0.96 6.32
N GLU A 116 -10.91 1.66 5.25
CA GLU A 116 -11.98 1.28 4.32
C GLU A 116 -11.36 0.97 2.97
N ARG A 117 -11.79 -0.14 2.37
CA ARG A 117 -11.18 -0.63 1.14
C ARG A 117 -12.21 -1.19 0.19
N SER A 118 -12.10 -0.76 -1.06
CA SER A 118 -12.54 -1.53 -2.20
C SER A 118 -11.52 -1.41 -3.32
N GLU A 119 -10.72 -2.45 -3.53
CA GLU A 119 -9.68 -2.49 -4.56
C GLU A 119 -9.67 -3.84 -5.28
N ILE A 120 -9.01 -3.87 -6.44
CA ILE A 120 -8.47 -5.11 -7.02
C ILE A 120 -6.94 -5.11 -6.93
N ALA A 121 -6.35 -6.29 -6.88
CA ALA A 121 -4.91 -6.52 -6.96
C ALA A 121 -4.59 -7.47 -8.11
N THR A 122 -3.55 -7.17 -8.91
CA THR A 122 -3.10 -8.06 -9.98
C THR A 122 -2.23 -9.19 -9.45
N SER A 123 -2.32 -10.37 -10.07
CA SER A 123 -1.36 -11.46 -9.87
C SER A 123 0.01 -11.20 -10.52
N LEU A 124 0.09 -10.28 -11.50
CA LEU A 124 1.36 -9.90 -12.13
C LEU A 124 2.32 -9.32 -11.08
N ARG A 125 3.56 -9.78 -11.09
CA ARG A 125 4.67 -9.26 -10.29
C ARG A 125 5.67 -8.60 -11.23
N MET A 126 5.90 -7.31 -11.03
CA MET A 126 6.86 -6.54 -11.83
C MET A 126 8.27 -6.99 -11.46
N LYS A 127 9.10 -7.32 -12.44
CA LYS A 127 10.46 -7.80 -12.18
C LYS A 127 11.37 -6.64 -11.76
N PRO A 128 12.18 -6.80 -10.70
CA PRO A 128 13.19 -5.80 -10.33
C PRO A 128 14.09 -5.42 -11.51
N GLY A 129 14.44 -4.14 -11.62
CA GLY A 129 15.30 -3.61 -12.70
C GLY A 129 14.67 -3.58 -14.10
N ARG A 130 13.48 -4.16 -14.32
CA ARG A 130 12.79 -4.11 -15.61
C ARG A 130 11.87 -2.89 -15.68
N PRO A 131 11.90 -2.11 -16.78
CA PRO A 131 10.95 -1.01 -16.97
C PRO A 131 9.54 -1.54 -17.27
N TYR A 132 8.54 -0.81 -16.81
CA TYR A 132 7.13 -1.06 -17.08
C TYR A 132 6.42 0.23 -17.46
N GLU A 133 5.42 0.10 -18.34
CA GLU A 133 4.42 1.11 -18.63
C GLU A 133 3.06 0.63 -18.10
N VAL A 134 2.41 1.46 -17.28
CA VAL A 134 1.06 1.24 -16.75
C VAL A 134 0.15 2.35 -17.26
N ALA A 135 -0.88 1.99 -18.01
CA ALA A 135 -1.86 2.93 -18.55
C ALA A 135 -3.26 2.55 -18.06
N PHE A 136 -4.06 3.54 -17.69
CA PHE A 136 -5.46 3.35 -17.28
C PHE A 136 -6.22 4.68 -17.34
N ASN A 137 -7.54 4.61 -17.27
CA ASN A 137 -8.40 5.77 -17.10
C ASN A 137 -9.01 5.77 -15.70
N LEU A 138 -9.02 6.93 -15.05
CA LEU A 138 -9.57 7.13 -13.70
C LEU A 138 -10.68 8.19 -13.75
N MET A 139 -11.78 7.94 -13.06
CA MET A 139 -12.79 8.96 -12.74
C MET A 139 -13.15 8.87 -11.26
N ILE A 140 -13.13 10.01 -10.56
CA ILE A 140 -13.76 10.14 -9.25
C ILE A 140 -15.20 10.55 -9.47
N GLU A 141 -16.18 9.81 -8.94
CA GLU A 141 -17.59 10.13 -9.12
C GLU A 141 -17.98 11.43 -8.39
N PRO A 142 -18.97 12.19 -8.89
CA PRO A 142 -19.58 13.27 -8.12
C PRO A 142 -20.07 12.78 -6.75
N GLY A 143 -19.88 13.59 -5.71
CA GLY A 143 -20.26 13.25 -4.35
C GLY A 143 -19.68 14.24 -3.33
N PRO A 144 -19.86 13.98 -2.03
CA PRO A 144 -19.28 14.82 -0.98
C PRO A 144 -17.75 14.86 -1.08
N PRO A 145 -17.10 15.96 -0.65
CA PRO A 145 -15.64 16.06 -0.58
C PRO A 145 -15.03 14.95 0.27
N ASN A 146 -13.86 14.47 -0.14
CA ASN A 146 -13.04 13.53 0.62
C ASN A 146 -12.51 14.22 1.88
N THR A 147 -12.87 13.67 3.04
CA THR A 147 -12.43 14.14 4.35
C THR A 147 -11.49 13.15 5.07
N ALA A 148 -11.19 12.01 4.44
CA ALA A 148 -10.24 11.04 4.99
C ALA A 148 -8.84 11.66 5.16
N GLY A 149 -8.16 11.38 6.28
CA GLY A 149 -6.81 11.89 6.52
C GLY A 149 -5.76 11.33 5.56
N TRP A 150 -6.06 10.18 4.93
CA TRP A 150 -5.33 9.64 3.79
C TRP A 150 -6.26 8.83 2.88
N MET A 151 -5.94 8.81 1.58
CA MET A 151 -6.63 8.01 0.58
C MET A 151 -5.69 7.67 -0.57
N THR A 152 -5.76 6.44 -1.06
CA THR A 152 -5.06 5.89 -2.23
C THR A 152 -6.08 5.41 -3.24
N LEU A 153 -5.88 5.78 -4.51
CA LEU A 153 -6.72 5.36 -5.63
C LEU A 153 -6.03 4.29 -6.49
N SER A 154 -4.70 4.35 -6.58
CA SER A 154 -3.91 3.37 -7.30
C SER A 154 -2.55 3.23 -6.64
N GLN A 155 -2.00 2.02 -6.65
CA GLN A 155 -0.72 1.74 -6.03
C GLN A 155 -0.01 0.61 -6.75
N ILE A 156 1.31 0.70 -6.79
CA ILE A 156 2.16 -0.46 -7.06
C ILE A 156 2.64 -0.89 -5.68
N GLN A 157 2.00 -1.94 -5.14
CA GLN A 157 2.19 -2.45 -3.78
C GLN A 157 3.39 -3.38 -3.71
N SER A 158 4.21 -3.20 -2.67
CA SER A 158 5.35 -4.07 -2.37
C SER A 158 4.93 -5.48 -1.96
N THR A 159 5.90 -6.39 -1.93
CA THR A 159 5.74 -7.77 -1.46
C THR A 159 6.80 -8.03 -0.40
N PRO A 160 6.54 -7.60 0.85
CA PRO A 160 7.52 -7.67 1.91
C PRO A 160 8.10 -9.08 2.08
N ASP A 161 9.40 -9.14 2.30
CA ASP A 161 10.14 -10.37 2.52
C ASP A 161 9.81 -10.99 3.90
N PRO A 162 10.01 -12.31 4.07
CA PRO A 162 9.83 -12.96 5.37
C PRO A 162 10.67 -12.28 6.47
N GLY A 163 9.99 -11.77 7.49
CA GLY A 163 10.63 -11.07 8.61
C GLY A 163 10.51 -9.55 8.55
N GLU A 164 10.08 -8.98 7.42
CA GLU A 164 9.74 -7.56 7.34
C GLU A 164 8.35 -7.28 7.94
N PRO A 165 8.16 -6.12 8.60
CA PRO A 165 6.82 -5.63 8.83
C PRO A 165 6.17 -5.34 7.48
N GLY A 166 4.85 -5.54 7.37
CA GLY A 166 4.13 -5.13 6.16
C GLY A 166 4.38 -3.65 5.85
N HIS A 167 4.95 -3.35 4.68
CA HIS A 167 5.35 -1.99 4.32
C HIS A 167 4.51 -1.36 3.20
N SER A 168 4.60 -0.03 3.14
CA SER A 168 3.80 0.83 2.27
C SER A 168 4.17 0.66 0.80
N PRO A 169 3.28 0.98 -0.14
CA PRO A 169 3.58 0.83 -1.56
C PRO A 169 4.75 1.75 -1.99
N PRO A 170 5.67 1.27 -2.84
CA PRO A 170 6.74 2.08 -3.42
C PRO A 170 6.26 3.16 -4.38
N PHE A 171 5.04 3.04 -4.92
CA PHE A 171 4.38 4.08 -5.70
C PHE A 171 2.89 4.12 -5.35
N ALA A 172 2.34 5.33 -5.20
CA ALA A 172 0.91 5.52 -5.08
C ALA A 172 0.43 6.84 -5.71
N ILE A 173 -0.79 6.78 -6.23
CA ILE A 173 -1.63 7.94 -6.52
C ILE A 173 -2.59 8.08 -5.33
N GLU A 174 -2.39 9.14 -4.58
CA GLU A 174 -3.11 9.47 -3.35
C GLU A 174 -4.03 10.69 -3.55
N MET A 175 -4.91 10.93 -2.58
CA MET A 175 -5.69 12.15 -2.45
C MET A 175 -5.37 12.85 -1.12
N VAL A 176 -5.12 14.15 -1.16
CA VAL A 176 -5.00 15.03 0.01
C VAL A 176 -6.16 16.03 -0.04
N GLY A 177 -7.24 15.70 0.68
CA GLY A 177 -8.55 16.29 0.41
C GLY A 177 -8.97 15.97 -1.02
N GLU A 178 -9.27 17.00 -1.82
CA GLU A 178 -9.65 16.88 -3.24
C GLU A 178 -8.47 17.04 -4.21
N ARG A 179 -7.22 17.03 -3.75
CA ARG A 179 -6.04 17.21 -4.62
C ARG A 179 -5.34 15.88 -4.83
N MET A 180 -5.12 15.50 -6.09
CA MET A 180 -4.35 14.29 -6.40
C MET A 180 -2.88 14.52 -6.05
N ARG A 181 -2.25 13.50 -5.46
CA ARG A 181 -0.83 13.49 -5.09
C ARG A 181 -0.15 12.24 -5.65
N ILE A 182 1.07 12.39 -6.15
CA ILE A 182 1.92 11.28 -6.60
C ILE A 182 3.09 11.17 -5.65
N ILE A 183 3.25 9.99 -5.06
CA ILE A 183 4.33 9.72 -4.12
C ILE A 183 5.13 8.48 -4.50
N THR A 184 6.34 8.40 -3.96
CA THR A 184 7.14 7.19 -3.97
C THR A 184 7.71 6.90 -2.61
N ARG A 185 8.12 5.64 -2.44
CA ARG A 185 8.96 5.21 -1.33
C ARG A 185 10.13 4.38 -1.84
N ASP A 186 11.22 4.43 -1.10
CA ASP A 186 12.40 3.65 -1.38
C ASP A 186 13.13 3.19 -0.11
N ASP A 187 13.72 2.00 -0.19
CA ASP A 187 14.67 1.47 0.80
C ASP A 187 15.65 0.52 0.09
N PRO A 188 16.97 0.77 0.13
CA PRO A 188 17.98 -0.11 -0.48
C PRO A 188 18.32 -1.33 0.38
N ASN A 189 17.83 -1.43 1.61
CA ASN A 189 18.11 -2.57 2.47
C ASN A 189 17.25 -3.78 2.06
N ARG A 190 17.83 -4.98 2.16
CA ARG A 190 17.11 -6.26 1.98
C ARG A 190 15.97 -6.46 2.99
N VAL A 191 16.11 -5.84 4.16
CA VAL A 191 15.09 -5.86 5.21
C VAL A 191 14.76 -4.41 5.50
N ALA A 192 13.71 -3.92 4.85
CA ALA A 192 13.19 -2.57 5.01
C ALA A 192 12.50 -2.40 6.36
N SER A 193 12.68 -1.21 6.94
CA SER A 193 11.96 -0.79 8.15
C SER A 193 11.37 0.60 7.96
N ARG A 194 10.51 1.01 8.90
CA ARG A 194 9.91 2.34 8.88
C ARG A 194 10.96 3.45 8.99
N GLU A 195 12.05 3.17 9.69
CA GLU A 195 13.14 4.10 9.98
C GLU A 195 14.09 4.28 8.78
N THR A 196 14.20 3.26 7.93
CA THR A 196 15.07 3.26 6.74
C THR A 196 14.32 3.64 5.46
N THR A 197 12.99 3.47 5.44
CA THR A 197 12.15 3.82 4.28
C THR A 197 12.10 5.34 4.09
N THR A 198 12.49 5.79 2.90
CA THR A 198 12.35 7.18 2.47
C THR A 198 10.99 7.40 1.80
N TYR A 199 10.32 8.51 2.12
CA TYR A 199 9.08 8.95 1.45
C TYR A 199 9.32 10.22 0.64
N ARG A 200 8.76 10.28 -0.58
CA ARG A 200 8.83 11.45 -1.45
C ARG A 200 7.47 11.78 -2.04
N ALA A 201 7.03 13.01 -1.90
CA ALA A 201 5.92 13.56 -2.67
C ALA A 201 6.48 14.29 -3.90
N HIS A 202 6.19 13.78 -5.09
CA HIS A 202 6.68 14.34 -6.36
C HIS A 202 5.77 15.40 -6.93
N TYR A 203 4.46 15.23 -6.72
CA TYR A 203 3.44 16.09 -7.27
C TYR A 203 2.25 16.18 -6.33
N THR A 204 1.65 17.36 -6.21
CA THR A 204 0.31 17.54 -5.64
C THR A 204 -0.40 18.60 -6.47
N ASP A 205 -1.63 18.32 -6.89
CA ASP A 205 -2.43 19.29 -7.62
C ASP A 205 -2.49 20.62 -6.85
N SER A 206 -2.35 21.74 -7.55
CA SER A 206 -2.51 23.07 -6.93
C SER A 206 -3.99 23.45 -6.69
N ARG A 207 -4.92 22.72 -7.31
CA ARG A 207 -6.37 22.92 -7.23
C ARG A 207 -7.09 21.59 -7.04
N PRO A 208 -8.31 21.58 -6.48
CA PRO A 208 -9.13 20.38 -6.44
C PRO A 208 -9.27 19.73 -7.83
N ILE A 209 -9.31 18.40 -7.85
CA ILE A 209 -9.62 17.63 -9.03
C ILE A 209 -11.06 17.90 -9.48
N GLU A 210 -11.29 17.85 -10.78
CA GLU A 210 -12.65 17.89 -11.34
C GLU A 210 -13.26 16.48 -11.27
N ARG A 211 -14.26 16.29 -10.41
CA ARG A 211 -15.02 15.03 -10.31
C ARG A 211 -15.96 14.86 -11.50
N GLY A 212 -16.35 13.62 -11.79
CA GLY A 212 -17.21 13.28 -12.93
C GLY A 212 -16.51 13.36 -14.29
N ARG A 213 -15.20 13.60 -14.31
CA ARG A 213 -14.36 13.60 -15.51
C ARG A 213 -13.44 12.37 -15.54
N TRP A 214 -13.20 11.84 -16.73
CA TRP A 214 -12.16 10.84 -16.97
C TRP A 214 -10.80 11.51 -17.12
N TYR A 215 -9.81 10.98 -16.41
CA TYR A 215 -8.39 11.31 -16.53
C TYR A 215 -7.67 10.13 -17.17
N ARG A 216 -6.86 10.39 -18.21
CA ARG A 216 -6.00 9.38 -18.82
C ARG A 216 -4.66 9.37 -18.11
N MET A 217 -4.35 8.28 -17.42
CA MET A 217 -3.13 8.11 -16.65
C MET A 217 -2.14 7.23 -17.42
N LEU A 218 -0.88 7.66 -17.43
CA LEU A 218 0.24 6.87 -17.94
C LEU A 218 1.39 6.96 -16.95
N ILE A 219 1.91 5.81 -16.54
CA ILE A 219 3.04 5.69 -15.64
C ILE A 219 4.12 4.92 -16.37
N ARG A 220 5.34 5.45 -16.43
CA ARG A 220 6.53 4.70 -16.80
C ARG A 220 7.40 4.57 -15.58
N VAL A 221 7.76 3.36 -15.23
CA VAL A 221 8.43 3.09 -13.97
C VAL A 221 9.49 2.01 -14.14
N LYS A 222 10.64 2.20 -13.51
CA LYS A 222 11.64 1.17 -13.26
C LYS A 222 12.02 1.22 -11.80
N PHE A 223 11.78 0.13 -11.09
CA PHE A 223 12.21 -0.01 -9.69
C PHE A 223 13.71 -0.29 -9.64
N GLY A 224 14.38 0.45 -8.77
CA GLY A 224 15.83 0.51 -8.60
C GLY A 224 16.14 1.13 -7.24
N PRO A 225 16.00 0.38 -6.14
CA PRO A 225 16.16 0.93 -4.78
C PRO A 225 17.59 1.43 -4.53
N GLY A 226 18.59 0.88 -5.24
CA GLY A 226 19.98 1.32 -5.20
C GLY A 226 20.28 2.63 -5.96
N GLY A 227 19.30 3.23 -6.64
CA GLY A 227 19.44 4.56 -7.26
C GLY A 227 19.30 4.64 -8.77
N ASP A 228 19.17 3.51 -9.46
CA ASP A 228 19.05 3.43 -10.93
C ASP A 228 17.59 3.36 -11.43
N GLY A 229 16.65 3.70 -10.55
CA GLY A 229 15.22 3.75 -10.83
C GLY A 229 14.79 5.05 -11.53
N TYR A 230 13.59 5.01 -12.08
CA TYR A 230 12.92 6.21 -12.59
C TYR A 230 11.41 6.12 -12.49
N LEU A 231 10.76 7.27 -12.44
CA LEU A 231 9.31 7.43 -12.49
C LEU A 231 8.96 8.59 -13.42
N GLN A 232 8.11 8.33 -14.40
CA GLN A 232 7.44 9.35 -15.18
C GLN A 232 5.94 9.13 -15.06
N VAL A 233 5.19 10.19 -14.78
CA VAL A 233 3.73 10.13 -14.69
C VAL A 233 3.13 11.21 -15.56
N PHE A 234 2.17 10.82 -16.38
CA PHE A 234 1.41 11.71 -17.25
C PHE A 234 -0.07 11.61 -16.92
N ARG A 235 -0.74 12.76 -16.96
CA ARG A 235 -2.20 12.87 -16.86
C ARG A 235 -2.71 13.68 -18.04
N ASP A 236 -3.61 13.11 -18.81
CA ASP A 236 -4.20 13.72 -20.01
C ASP A 236 -3.14 14.16 -21.06
N GLY A 237 -1.97 13.51 -21.06
CA GLY A 237 -0.84 13.83 -21.94
C GLY A 237 0.14 14.86 -21.37
N GLN A 238 -0.18 15.50 -20.24
CA GLN A 238 0.74 16.40 -19.53
C GLN A 238 1.61 15.60 -18.57
N GLN A 239 2.93 15.80 -18.62
CA GLN A 239 3.86 15.20 -17.66
C GLN A 239 3.77 15.91 -16.31
N LEU A 240 3.46 15.15 -15.27
CA LEU A 240 3.37 15.62 -13.88
C LEU A 240 4.64 15.33 -13.09
N VAL A 241 5.32 14.23 -13.41
CA VAL A 241 6.54 13.77 -12.73
C VAL A 241 7.56 13.31 -13.77
N ASP A 242 8.82 13.70 -13.56
CA ASP A 242 10.00 13.15 -14.22
C ASP A 242 11.10 12.98 -13.16
N TYR A 243 11.17 11.79 -12.57
CA TYR A 243 12.06 11.48 -11.46
C TYR A 243 13.06 10.40 -11.86
N ARG A 244 14.31 10.56 -11.43
CA ARG A 244 15.38 9.58 -11.50
C ARG A 244 16.05 9.48 -10.13
N GLY A 245 16.33 8.26 -9.69
CA GLY A 245 16.94 8.01 -8.39
C GLY A 245 16.39 6.76 -7.72
N PRO A 246 16.64 6.59 -6.41
CA PRO A 246 16.12 5.48 -5.63
C PRO A 246 14.60 5.36 -5.74
N LEU A 247 14.13 4.15 -6.01
CA LEU A 247 12.71 3.82 -6.13
C LEU A 247 12.47 2.35 -5.81
N GLY A 248 11.56 2.04 -4.88
CA GLY A 248 11.21 0.66 -4.58
C GLY A 248 11.96 0.08 -3.39
N PHE A 249 11.75 -1.20 -3.16
CA PHE A 249 12.35 -1.99 -2.09
C PHE A 249 13.17 -3.13 -2.71
N ASP A 250 14.21 -3.61 -2.03
CA ASP A 250 14.98 -4.82 -2.41
C ASP A 250 14.25 -6.10 -1.98
N ASP A 251 12.98 -6.24 -2.38
CA ASP A 251 12.14 -7.40 -2.09
C ASP A 251 12.49 -8.58 -3.03
N ILE A 252 12.47 -9.82 -2.53
CA ILE A 252 12.69 -11.05 -3.35
C ILE A 252 11.64 -11.17 -4.45
N VAL A 253 10.39 -10.86 -4.12
CA VAL A 253 9.29 -10.79 -5.06
C VAL A 253 9.08 -9.33 -5.42
N GLY A 254 8.93 -9.01 -6.70
CA GLY A 254 8.72 -7.63 -7.12
C GLY A 254 7.27 -7.18 -6.95
N PRO A 255 7.01 -5.86 -7.01
CA PRO A 255 5.74 -5.29 -6.61
C PRO A 255 4.62 -5.54 -7.64
N TYR A 256 3.37 -5.26 -7.26
CA TYR A 256 2.18 -5.52 -8.09
C TYR A 256 1.18 -4.38 -8.09
N TRP A 257 0.37 -4.30 -9.14
CA TRP A 257 -0.63 -3.25 -9.28
C TRP A 257 -1.86 -3.50 -8.41
N LYS A 258 -2.39 -2.41 -7.85
CA LYS A 258 -3.73 -2.33 -7.29
C LYS A 258 -4.41 -1.04 -7.72
N GLU A 259 -5.72 -1.10 -7.89
CA GLU A 259 -6.58 0.06 -8.14
C GLU A 259 -7.89 -0.06 -7.39
N GLY A 260 -8.47 1.10 -7.05
CA GLY A 260 -9.76 1.19 -6.37
C GLY A 260 -9.83 2.40 -5.44
N VAL A 261 -10.41 2.21 -4.26
CA VAL A 261 -10.47 3.20 -3.18
C VAL A 261 -9.99 2.54 -1.89
N TYR A 262 -8.89 3.04 -1.34
CA TYR A 262 -8.37 2.63 -0.05
C TYR A 262 -8.09 3.87 0.80
N ARG A 263 -8.80 4.03 1.92
CA ARG A 263 -8.76 5.27 2.71
C ARG A 263 -8.85 5.03 4.21
N GLU A 264 -8.51 6.07 4.95
CA GLU A 264 -8.93 6.18 6.34
C GLU A 264 -10.46 6.23 6.44
N ALA A 265 -11.01 5.66 7.51
CA ALA A 265 -12.44 5.73 7.78
C ALA A 265 -12.95 7.17 7.76
N ALA A 266 -14.03 7.41 7.02
CA ALA A 266 -14.64 8.73 6.84
C ALA A 266 -16.17 8.63 6.80
N LYS A 267 -16.86 9.76 6.95
CA LYS A 267 -18.34 9.78 7.10
C LYS A 267 -19.08 9.73 5.77
N GLU A 268 -18.46 10.23 4.71
CA GLU A 268 -19.02 10.26 3.37
C GLU A 268 -18.70 8.98 2.60
N PRO A 269 -19.58 8.50 1.71
CA PRO A 269 -19.18 7.50 0.73
C PRO A 269 -18.20 8.11 -0.28
N PHE A 270 -17.33 7.27 -0.85
CA PHE A 270 -16.45 7.68 -1.94
C PHE A 270 -16.44 6.61 -3.03
N ALA A 271 -16.57 7.04 -4.28
CA ALA A 271 -16.57 6.13 -5.42
C ALA A 271 -15.63 6.61 -6.53
N ALA A 272 -14.92 5.66 -7.11
CA ALA A 272 -14.08 5.85 -8.27
C ALA A 272 -14.34 4.78 -9.32
N ARG A 273 -14.08 5.11 -10.57
CA ARG A 273 -14.16 4.20 -11.71
C ARG A 273 -12.82 4.11 -12.41
N PHE A 274 -12.54 2.90 -12.85
CA PHE A 274 -11.36 2.56 -13.64
C PHE A 274 -11.81 1.88 -14.93
N ARG A 275 -11.02 2.06 -15.99
CA ARG A 275 -11.18 1.31 -17.25
C ARG A 275 -9.87 1.29 -18.02
N ASN A 276 -9.74 0.32 -18.92
CA ASN A 276 -8.63 0.19 -19.86
C ASN A 276 -7.26 0.08 -19.17
N LEU A 277 -7.17 -0.69 -18.09
CA LEU A 277 -5.89 -1.01 -17.47
C LEU A 277 -5.02 -1.80 -18.45
N SER A 278 -3.79 -1.34 -18.65
CA SER A 278 -2.74 -2.03 -19.39
C SER A 278 -1.45 -1.95 -18.58
N ILE A 279 -0.78 -3.09 -18.42
CA ILE A 279 0.53 -3.18 -17.80
C ILE A 279 1.44 -3.90 -18.78
N THR A 280 2.42 -3.19 -19.32
CA THR A 280 3.33 -3.73 -20.32
C THR A 280 4.77 -3.56 -19.86
N PRO A 281 5.63 -4.57 -20.04
CA PRO A 281 7.05 -4.34 -19.91
C PRO A 281 7.54 -3.41 -21.02
N GLY A 282 8.39 -2.45 -20.66
CA GLY A 282 9.06 -1.55 -21.60
C GLY A 282 10.28 -2.19 -22.29
#